data_AF-A0A521RZI0-F1
#
_entry.id   AF-A0A521RZI0-F1
#
_cell.length_a   1.000
_cell.length_b   1.000
_cell.length_c   1.000
_cell.angle_alpha   90.00
_cell.angle_beta   90.00
_cell.angle_gamma   90.00
#
_symmetry.space_group_name_H-M   'P 1'
#
loop_
_entity.id
_entity.type
_entity.pdbx_description
1 polymer ?
#
loop_
_entity_poly.entity_id
_entity_poly.type
_entity_poly.pdbx_seq_one_letter_code
_entity_poly.pdbx_strand_id
1 'polypeptide(L)'
;MISEPAKKLLIAQVANELSAHQTYMGISLYFTRESLNGWAKFFHEQAVEEAGHGSKIIAFLIDNGVEFGLPQVGAAPTTYKTAREAIEVAQASERRVTAQFEALANAAREAGDNRTFQFLGWFIEEQVEEERTMAALLDLVDSGMNLFQAEDHLERVAGE
;
A
#
# COMPACT_ATOMS: atom_id res chain seq x y z
N MET A 1 -6.96 20.51 17.09
CA MET A 1 -7.38 19.15 17.51
C MET A 1 -8.06 18.53 16.31
N ILE A 2 -7.68 17.32 15.92
CA ILE A 2 -8.30 16.64 14.77
C ILE A 2 -9.68 16.09 15.17
N SER A 3 -10.57 15.93 14.20
CA SER A 3 -11.96 15.53 14.42
C SER A 3 -12.09 14.07 14.87
N GLU A 4 -13.14 13.74 15.64
CA GLU A 4 -13.40 12.36 16.06
C GLU A 4 -13.56 11.37 14.89
N PRO A 5 -14.27 11.71 13.80
CA PRO A 5 -14.30 10.85 12.61
C PRO A 5 -12.91 10.60 12.03
N ALA A 6 -12.07 11.65 11.93
CA ALA A 6 -10.70 11.53 11.45
C ALA A 6 -9.86 10.59 12.33
N LYS A 7 -9.92 10.73 13.66
CA LYS A 7 -9.20 9.83 14.59
C LYS A 7 -9.52 8.37 14.33
N LYS A 8 -10.82 8.04 14.28
CA LYS A 8 -11.28 6.66 14.07
C LYS A 8 -10.81 6.09 12.73
N LEU A 9 -10.93 6.89 11.67
CA LEU A 9 -10.53 6.45 10.32
C LEU A 9 -9.01 6.32 10.19
N LEU A 10 -8.23 7.23 10.78
CA LEU A 10 -6.76 7.15 10.79
C LEU A 10 -6.27 5.92 11.57
N ILE A 11 -6.88 5.61 12.72
CA ILE A 11 -6.55 4.39 13.47
C ILE A 11 -6.85 3.14 12.64
N ALA A 12 -7.99 3.12 11.93
CA ALA A 12 -8.30 2.05 11.00
C ALA A 12 -7.30 2.00 9.83
N GLN A 13 -6.88 3.16 9.33
CA GLN A 13 -5.92 3.24 8.22
C GLN A 13 -4.56 2.67 8.59
N VAL A 14 -4.09 2.84 9.84
CA VAL A 14 -2.90 2.12 10.34
C VAL A 14 -3.02 0.60 10.12
N ALA A 15 -4.20 0.02 10.37
CA ALA A 15 -4.43 -1.40 10.13
C ALA A 15 -4.40 -1.75 8.63
N ASN A 16 -4.92 -0.86 7.78
CA ASN A 16 -4.97 -1.04 6.34
C ASN A 16 -3.56 -1.01 5.73
N GLU A 17 -2.73 -0.01 6.07
CA GLU A 17 -1.32 0.05 5.59
C GLU A 17 -0.53 -1.18 6.04
N LEU A 18 -0.69 -1.59 7.30
CA LEU A 18 0.00 -2.79 7.79
C LEU A 18 -0.55 -4.09 7.17
N SER A 19 -1.79 -4.09 6.69
CA SER A 19 -2.36 -5.20 5.92
C SER A 19 -1.85 -5.21 4.48
N ALA A 20 -1.63 -4.04 3.87
CA ALA A 20 -0.97 -3.90 2.56
C ALA A 20 0.49 -4.40 2.66
N HIS A 21 1.23 -3.96 3.69
CA HIS A 21 2.55 -4.52 4.05
C HIS A 21 2.53 -6.06 4.10
N GLN A 22 1.60 -6.67 4.84
CA GLN A 22 1.52 -8.13 4.92
C GLN A 22 1.19 -8.77 3.57
N THR A 23 0.35 -8.12 2.77
CA THR A 23 0.01 -8.57 1.41
C THR A 23 1.26 -8.60 0.53
N TYR A 24 2.06 -7.54 0.54
CA TYR A 24 3.31 -7.48 -0.21
C TYR A 24 4.37 -8.47 0.29
N MET A 25 4.48 -8.67 1.61
CA MET A 25 5.32 -9.74 2.16
C MET A 25 4.90 -11.12 1.66
N GLY A 26 3.59 -11.39 1.59
CA GLY A 26 3.06 -12.64 1.06
C GLY A 26 3.39 -12.86 -0.43
N ILE A 27 3.31 -11.80 -1.23
CA ILE A 27 3.67 -11.79 -2.65
C ILE A 27 5.19 -11.98 -2.82
N SER A 28 6.01 -11.29 -2.04
CA SER A 28 7.47 -11.46 -2.04
C SER A 28 7.88 -12.91 -1.75
N LEU A 29 7.23 -13.55 -0.77
CA LEU A 29 7.45 -14.97 -0.45
C LEU A 29 7.07 -15.89 -1.61
N TYR A 30 6.02 -15.57 -2.36
CA TYR A 30 5.65 -16.31 -3.55
C TYR A 30 6.74 -16.24 -4.62
N PHE A 31 7.18 -15.03 -5.00
CA PHE A 31 8.22 -14.85 -6.01
C PHE A 31 9.56 -15.47 -5.60
N THR A 32 9.88 -15.46 -4.30
CA THR A 32 11.05 -16.16 -3.75
C THR A 32 11.00 -17.66 -4.04
N ARG A 33 9.82 -18.30 -3.88
CA ARG A 33 9.64 -19.74 -4.13
C ARG A 33 9.75 -20.10 -5.62
N GLU A 34 9.37 -19.16 -6.49
CA GLU A 34 9.52 -19.27 -7.94
C GLU A 34 10.95 -18.96 -8.44
N SER A 35 11.90 -18.68 -7.52
CA SER A 35 13.28 -18.27 -7.83
C SER A 35 13.40 -16.96 -8.62
N LEU A 36 12.39 -16.10 -8.54
CA LEU A 36 12.32 -14.78 -9.16
C LEU A 36 12.75 -13.70 -8.16
N ASN A 37 14.06 -13.63 -7.92
CA ASN A 37 14.63 -12.82 -6.83
C ASN A 37 14.44 -11.31 -7.04
N GLY A 38 14.44 -10.82 -8.27
CA GLY A 38 14.20 -9.41 -8.58
C GLY A 38 12.78 -9.00 -8.20
N TRP A 39 11.80 -9.83 -8.57
CA TRP A 39 10.40 -9.65 -8.18
C TRP A 39 10.19 -9.75 -6.66
N ALA A 40 10.83 -10.74 -6.03
CA ALA A 40 10.75 -10.91 -4.59
C ALA A 40 11.30 -9.69 -3.84
N LYS A 41 12.43 -9.14 -4.30
CA LYS A 41 13.04 -7.93 -3.77
C LYS A 41 12.11 -6.72 -3.95
N PHE A 42 11.60 -6.51 -5.16
CA PHE A 42 10.67 -5.42 -5.47
C PHE A 42 9.48 -5.40 -4.49
N PHE A 43 8.78 -6.54 -4.35
CA PHE A 43 7.62 -6.60 -3.46
C PHE A 43 8.00 -6.54 -1.97
N HIS A 44 9.23 -6.90 -1.61
CA HIS A 44 9.71 -6.67 -0.25
C HIS A 44 9.91 -5.17 0.03
N GLU A 45 10.47 -4.42 -0.92
CA GLU A 45 10.67 -2.97 -0.80
C GLU A 45 9.32 -2.24 -0.67
N GLN A 46 8.34 -2.61 -1.49
CA GLN A 46 6.97 -2.10 -1.39
C GLN A 46 6.32 -2.42 -0.03
N ALA A 47 6.56 -3.63 0.51
CA ALA A 47 6.10 -3.93 1.86
C ALA A 47 6.72 -2.99 2.91
N VAL A 48 8.01 -2.66 2.78
CA VAL A 48 8.69 -1.74 3.71
C VAL A 48 8.12 -0.32 3.60
N GLU A 49 7.81 0.15 2.38
CA GLU A 49 7.17 1.44 2.14
C GLU A 49 5.82 1.54 2.85
N GLU A 50 4.97 0.51 2.75
CA GLU A 50 3.67 0.47 3.43
C GLU A 50 3.77 0.47 4.96
N ALA A 51 4.78 -0.19 5.52
CA ALA A 51 5.06 -0.08 6.95
C ALA A 51 5.47 1.35 7.33
N GLY A 52 6.16 2.05 6.42
CA GLY A 52 6.46 3.48 6.51
C GLY A 52 5.20 4.34 6.49
N HIS A 53 4.24 4.05 5.60
CA HIS A 53 2.94 4.72 5.53
C HIS A 53 2.17 4.60 6.85
N GLY A 54 2.05 3.38 7.38
CA GLY A 54 1.43 3.14 8.68
C GLY A 54 2.12 3.90 9.81
N SER A 55 3.46 3.92 9.81
CA SER A 55 4.26 4.65 10.81
C SER A 55 4.05 6.16 10.73
N LYS A 56 3.91 6.72 9.52
CA LYS A 56 3.61 8.14 9.29
C LYS A 56 2.25 8.54 9.87
N ILE A 57 1.23 7.68 9.70
CA ILE A 57 -0.10 7.90 10.30
C ILE A 57 -0.04 7.83 11.83
N ILE A 58 0.69 6.84 12.39
CA ILE A 58 0.90 6.72 13.84
C ILE A 58 1.54 8.00 14.40
N ALA A 59 2.60 8.50 13.76
CA ALA A 59 3.26 9.74 14.18
C ALA A 59 2.29 10.93 14.18
N PHE A 60 1.50 11.08 13.11
CA PHE A 60 0.49 12.13 13.03
C PHE A 60 -0.58 12.03 14.14
N LEU A 61 -1.04 10.82 14.48
CA LEU A 61 -1.97 10.61 15.59
C LEU A 61 -1.36 11.02 16.94
N ILE A 62 -0.11 10.63 17.20
CA ILE A 62 0.62 10.98 18.43
C ILE A 62 0.82 12.49 18.54
N ASP A 63 1.26 13.15 17.47
CA ASP A 63 1.49 14.61 17.42
C ASP A 63 0.19 15.41 17.64
N ASN A 64 -0.97 14.79 17.44
CA ASN A 64 -2.27 15.37 17.70
C ASN A 64 -2.89 14.92 19.05
N GLY A 65 -2.11 14.25 19.90
CA GLY A 65 -2.52 13.84 21.24
C GLY A 65 -3.62 12.76 21.25
N VAL A 66 -3.65 11.91 20.23
CA VAL A 66 -4.61 10.80 20.15
C VAL A 66 -4.05 9.59 20.87
N GLU A 67 -4.77 9.12 21.89
CA GLU A 67 -4.47 7.85 22.57
C GLU A 67 -5.21 6.72 21.86
N PHE A 68 -4.49 5.68 21.45
CA PHE A 68 -5.04 4.50 20.77
C PHE A 68 -4.15 3.28 20.97
N GLY A 69 -4.74 2.09 20.80
CA GLY A 69 -4.01 0.82 20.73
C GLY A 69 -3.74 0.43 19.28
N LEU A 70 -2.66 -0.33 19.06
CA LEU A 70 -2.38 -0.86 17.73
C LEU A 70 -3.50 -1.81 17.27
N PRO A 71 -4.00 -1.65 16.03
CA PRO A 71 -5.04 -2.52 15.50
C PRO A 71 -4.48 -3.92 15.16
N GLN A 72 -5.39 -4.89 15.07
CA GLN A 72 -5.04 -6.24 14.61
C GLN A 72 -4.78 -6.24 13.10
N VAL A 73 -3.75 -6.96 12.67
CA VAL A 73 -3.43 -7.21 11.26
C VAL A 73 -3.65 -8.67 10.94
N GLY A 74 -4.35 -8.95 9.83
CA GLY A 74 -4.66 -10.31 9.38
C GLY A 74 -3.49 -10.99 8.67
N ALA A 75 -3.61 -12.30 8.45
CA ALA A 75 -2.70 -13.02 7.58
C ALA A 75 -2.95 -12.67 6.10
N ALA A 76 -1.89 -12.73 5.29
CA ALA A 76 -1.97 -12.60 3.84
C ALA A 76 -1.74 -13.95 3.13
N PRO A 77 -2.28 -14.14 1.91
CA PRO A 77 -1.92 -15.27 1.06
C PRO A 77 -0.41 -15.30 0.77
N THR A 78 0.16 -16.49 0.60
CA THR A 78 1.58 -16.66 0.22
C THR A 78 1.77 -17.59 -0.97
N THR A 79 0.67 -17.97 -1.61
CA THR A 79 0.61 -18.92 -2.72
C THR A 79 -0.36 -18.40 -3.75
N TYR A 80 0.08 -18.34 -4.99
CA TYR A 80 -0.68 -17.86 -6.13
C TYR A 80 -0.45 -18.83 -7.30
N LYS A 81 -1.41 -18.92 -8.22
CA LYS A 81 -1.28 -19.81 -9.38
C LYS A 81 -0.35 -19.23 -10.43
N THR A 82 -0.29 -17.89 -10.53
CA THR A 82 0.55 -17.18 -11.49
C THR A 82 1.07 -15.87 -10.88
N ALA A 83 2.17 -15.35 -11.46
CA ALA A 83 2.67 -14.01 -11.14
C ALA A 83 1.61 -12.93 -11.38
N ARG A 84 0.83 -13.07 -12.47
CA ARG A 84 -0.28 -12.17 -12.77
C ARG A 84 -1.31 -12.13 -11.65
N GLU A 85 -1.72 -13.28 -11.11
CA GLU A 85 -2.67 -13.35 -9.99
C GLU A 85 -2.11 -12.67 -8.73
N ALA A 86 -0.81 -12.85 -8.45
CA ALA A 86 -0.17 -12.18 -7.32
C ALA A 86 -0.20 -10.65 -7.47
N ILE A 87 0.10 -10.12 -8.67
CA ILE A 87 0.08 -8.69 -8.96
C ILE A 87 -1.37 -8.14 -8.95
N GLU A 88 -2.36 -8.92 -9.40
CA GLU A 88 -3.78 -8.51 -9.27
C GLU A 88 -4.22 -8.35 -7.82
N VAL A 89 -3.70 -9.19 -6.91
CA VAL A 89 -3.93 -9.06 -5.48
C VAL A 89 -3.30 -7.78 -4.92
N ALA A 90 -2.09 -7.43 -5.36
CA ALA A 90 -1.46 -6.14 -5.04
C ALA A 90 -2.29 -4.95 -5.56
N GLN A 91 -2.65 -4.94 -6.85
CA GLN A 91 -3.46 -3.87 -7.43
C GLN A 91 -4.81 -3.70 -6.73
N ALA A 92 -5.44 -4.81 -6.32
CA ALA A 92 -6.69 -4.77 -5.56
C ALA A 92 -6.51 -4.29 -4.12
N SER A 93 -5.31 -4.43 -3.54
CA SER A 93 -4.93 -3.79 -2.29
C SER A 93 -4.85 -2.28 -2.49
N GLU A 94 -4.09 -1.82 -3.50
CA GLU A 94 -3.90 -0.39 -3.76
C GLU A 94 -5.19 0.36 -3.99
N ARG A 95 -6.05 -0.13 -4.88
CA ARG A 95 -7.36 0.50 -5.13
C ARG A 95 -8.22 0.62 -3.87
N ARG A 96 -8.07 -0.32 -2.93
CA ARG A 96 -8.78 -0.28 -1.65
C ARG A 96 -8.18 0.79 -0.74
N VAL A 97 -6.85 0.86 -0.65
CA VAL A 97 -6.12 1.87 0.13
C VAL A 97 -6.44 3.28 -0.40
N THR A 98 -6.42 3.47 -1.73
CA THR A 98 -6.85 4.73 -2.39
C THR A 98 -8.26 5.12 -1.97
N ALA A 99 -9.24 4.22 -2.10
CA ALA A 99 -10.62 4.52 -1.72
C ALA A 99 -10.77 4.86 -0.22
N GLN A 100 -9.94 4.25 0.64
CA GLN A 100 -9.92 4.56 2.07
C GLN A 100 -9.36 5.95 2.34
N PHE A 101 -8.28 6.36 1.66
CA PHE A 101 -7.75 7.72 1.76
C PHE A 101 -8.72 8.77 1.23
N GLU A 102 -9.41 8.50 0.12
CA GLU A 102 -10.47 9.38 -0.39
C GLU A 102 -11.60 9.55 0.63
N ALA A 103 -12.06 8.45 1.25
CA ALA A 103 -13.07 8.50 2.29
C ALA A 103 -12.59 9.30 3.52
N LEU A 104 -11.33 9.16 3.91
CA LEU A 104 -10.72 9.91 5.00
C LEU A 104 -10.64 11.40 4.69
N ALA A 105 -10.25 11.75 3.47
CA ALA A 105 -10.17 13.13 3.00
C ALA A 105 -11.54 13.81 2.95
N ASN A 106 -12.57 13.09 2.49
CA ASN A 106 -13.94 13.57 2.50
C ASN A 106 -14.45 13.78 3.93
N ALA A 107 -14.24 12.82 4.84
CA ALA A 107 -14.62 12.96 6.24
C ALA A 107 -13.92 14.14 6.91
N ALA A 108 -12.63 14.37 6.62
CA ALA A 108 -11.89 15.52 7.14
C ALA A 108 -12.46 16.84 6.62
N ARG A 109 -12.78 16.94 5.32
CA ARG A 109 -13.41 18.13 4.71
C ARG A 109 -14.78 18.42 5.31
N GLU A 110 -15.64 17.42 5.42
CA GLU A 110 -16.99 17.55 5.98
C GLU A 110 -16.96 18.02 7.44
N ALA A 111 -15.97 17.57 8.21
CA ALA A 111 -15.77 17.99 9.60
C ALA A 111 -15.07 19.36 9.74
N GLY A 112 -14.66 20.00 8.64
CA GLY A 112 -13.83 21.21 8.68
C GLY A 112 -12.43 20.98 9.27
N ASP A 113 -11.94 19.75 9.27
CA ASP A 113 -10.64 19.34 9.80
C ASP A 113 -9.53 19.57 8.76
N ASN A 114 -9.19 20.83 8.57
CA ASN A 114 -8.17 21.26 7.60
C ASN A 114 -6.79 20.66 7.89
N ARG A 115 -6.47 20.34 9.15
CA ARG A 115 -5.18 19.76 9.52
C ARG A 115 -5.07 18.33 9.01
N THR A 116 -6.07 17.48 9.28
CA THR A 116 -6.11 16.12 8.74
C THR A 116 -6.19 16.16 7.22
N PHE A 117 -7.04 17.02 6.65
CA PHE A 117 -7.17 17.13 5.20
C PHE A 117 -5.83 17.49 4.52
N GLN A 118 -5.06 18.42 5.08
CA GLN A 118 -3.72 18.76 4.58
C GLN A 118 -2.74 17.59 4.72
N PHE A 119 -2.74 16.89 5.85
CA PHE A 119 -1.88 15.73 6.09
C PHE A 119 -2.09 14.63 5.05
N LEU A 120 -3.35 14.37 4.66
CA LEU A 120 -3.70 13.35 3.68
C LEU A 120 -3.24 13.68 2.25
N GLY A 121 -2.90 14.94 1.95
CA GLY A 121 -2.49 15.35 0.61
C GLY A 121 -1.31 14.54 0.09
N TRP A 122 -0.36 14.19 0.96
CA TRP A 122 0.78 13.34 0.61
C TRP A 122 0.34 11.93 0.18
N PHE A 123 -0.55 11.29 0.93
CA PHE A 123 -1.02 9.93 0.60
C PHE A 123 -1.87 9.91 -0.67
N ILE A 124 -2.68 10.94 -0.90
CA ILE A 124 -3.48 11.05 -2.14
C ILE A 124 -2.57 11.15 -3.37
N GLU A 125 -1.46 11.88 -3.26
CA GLU A 125 -0.45 11.94 -4.32
C GLU A 125 0.27 10.60 -4.48
N GLU A 126 0.69 9.98 -3.38
CA GLU A 126 1.36 8.68 -3.37
C GLU A 126 0.53 7.58 -4.04
N GLN A 127 -0.77 7.47 -3.73
CA GLN A 127 -1.63 6.43 -4.29
C GLN A 127 -1.77 6.51 -5.82
N VAL A 128 -1.54 7.67 -6.44
CA VAL A 128 -1.50 7.77 -7.91
C VAL A 128 -0.31 6.99 -8.46
N GLU A 129 0.83 7.07 -7.79
CA GLU A 129 2.04 6.35 -8.15
C GLU A 129 1.92 4.86 -7.87
N GLU A 130 1.36 4.47 -6.72
CA GLU A 130 1.13 3.07 -6.36
C GLU A 130 0.22 2.35 -7.38
N GLU A 131 -0.91 2.97 -7.75
CA GLU A 131 -1.81 2.38 -8.74
C GLU A 131 -1.17 2.28 -10.13
N ARG A 132 -0.37 3.28 -10.52
CA ARG A 132 0.37 3.30 -11.78
C ARG A 132 1.39 2.18 -11.83
N THR A 133 2.16 1.99 -10.75
CA THR A 133 3.17 0.94 -10.63
C THR A 133 2.53 -0.44 -10.77
N MET A 134 1.46 -0.72 -10.04
CA MET A 134 0.78 -2.03 -10.14
C MET A 134 0.15 -2.27 -11.52
N ALA A 135 -0.39 -1.23 -12.17
CA ALA A 135 -0.88 -1.35 -13.54
C ALA A 135 0.25 -1.66 -14.54
N ALA A 136 1.39 -1.00 -14.42
CA ALA A 136 2.54 -1.22 -15.29
C ALA A 136 3.17 -2.62 -15.09
N LEU A 137 3.15 -3.18 -13.88
CA LEU A 137 3.56 -4.56 -13.65
C LEU A 137 2.62 -5.56 -14.33
N LEU A 138 1.30 -5.31 -14.31
CA LEU A 138 0.35 -6.14 -15.05
C LEU A 138 0.60 -6.06 -16.55
N ASP A 139 0.82 -4.86 -17.10
CA ASP A 139 1.14 -4.69 -18.52
C ASP A 139 2.43 -5.43 -18.91
N LEU A 140 3.45 -5.41 -18.05
CA LEU A 140 4.71 -6.11 -18.25
C LEU A 140 4.53 -7.64 -18.29
N VAL A 141 3.70 -8.18 -17.39
CA VAL A 141 3.39 -9.62 -17.39
C VAL A 141 2.49 -9.99 -18.57
N ASP A 142 1.50 -9.16 -18.91
CA ASP A 142 0.56 -9.39 -20.00
C ASP A 142 1.19 -9.21 -21.39
N SER A 143 2.35 -8.55 -21.48
CA SER A 143 3.15 -8.51 -22.70
C SER A 143 3.69 -9.89 -23.13
N GLY A 144 3.60 -10.90 -22.25
CA GLY A 144 4.14 -12.24 -22.48
C GLY A 144 5.66 -12.33 -22.32
N MET A 145 6.29 -11.30 -21.76
CA MET A 145 7.73 -11.34 -21.45
C MET A 145 8.00 -12.44 -20.42
N ASN A 146 9.12 -13.14 -20.58
CA ASN A 146 9.54 -14.10 -19.58
C ASN A 146 9.85 -13.37 -18.25
N LEU A 147 9.39 -13.90 -17.12
CA LEU A 147 9.52 -13.24 -15.83
C LEU A 147 10.97 -12.98 -15.40
N PHE A 148 11.93 -13.82 -15.80
CA PHE A 148 13.35 -13.56 -15.52
C PHE A 148 13.89 -12.38 -16.35
N GLN A 149 13.43 -12.24 -17.61
CA GLN A 149 13.80 -11.10 -18.44
C GLN A 149 13.12 -9.80 -17.96
N ALA A 150 11.92 -9.92 -17.42
CA ALA A 150 11.16 -8.81 -16.89
C ALA A 150 11.79 -8.19 -15.62
N GLU A 151 12.67 -8.91 -14.91
CA GLU A 151 13.39 -8.36 -13.75
C GLU A 151 14.19 -7.09 -14.10
N ASP A 152 14.80 -7.04 -15.30
CA ASP A 152 15.56 -5.87 -15.80
C ASP A 152 14.69 -4.62 -16.04
N HIS A 153 13.37 -4.76 -15.91
CA HIS A 153 12.39 -3.70 -16.13
C HIS A 153 11.70 -3.26 -14.84
N LEU A 154 11.84 -3.98 -13.72
CA LEU A 154 11.13 -3.68 -12.47
C LEU A 154 11.49 -2.29 -11.92
N GLU A 155 12.76 -1.91 -11.94
CA GLU A 155 13.22 -0.58 -11.49
C GLU A 155 12.62 0.54 -12.35
N ARG A 156 12.42 0.31 -13.65
CA ARG A 156 11.77 1.29 -14.54
C ARG A 156 10.27 1.41 -14.30
N VAL A 157 9.65 0.35 -13.78
CA VAL A 157 8.22 0.32 -13.46
C VAL A 157 7.93 0.98 -12.11
N ALA A 158 8.86 0.89 -11.14
CA ALA A 158 8.75 1.57 -9.84
C ALA A 158 8.74 3.11 -9.92
N GLY A 159 9.14 3.69 -11.06
CA GLY A 159 9.34 5.14 -11.21
C GLY A 159 10.77 5.55 -10.89
N GLU A 160 11.25 6.57 -11.64
CA GLU A 160 12.61 7.15 -11.59
C GLU A 160 12.98 7.82 -10.25
#